data_AF-A0A8B7ZMY1-F1
#
_entry.id   AF-A0A8B7ZMY1-F1
#
_cell.length_a   1.000
_cell.length_b   1.000
_cell.length_c   1.000
_cell.angle_alpha   90.00
_cell.angle_beta   90.00
_cell.angle_gamma   90.00
#
_symmetry.space_group_name_H-M   'P 1'
#
loop_
_entity.id
_entity.type
_entity.pdbx_description
1 polymer ?
#
loop_
_entity_poly.entity_id
_entity_poly.type
_entity_poly.pdbx_seq_one_letter_code
_entity_poly.pdbx_strand_id
1 'polypeptide(L)'
;MENYEPDPPIFNMTLLNYSSVVKPRRYDVHNLGVPSMFHGWVDVQGQGAANDYCRVVTNSTGGYLLSCSLAGMGGSQSDLNYNSTGSWFDAGHVDTWYMMDVNGDRRDDYCRCTGCIPATRVSCLLAGEGGFKTETLDYEPQPGGCHYRTVNPFFGR
;
A
#
# COMPACT_ATOMS: atom_id res chain seq x y z
N MET A 1 19.94 -58.51 23.99
CA MET A 1 20.39 -57.40 23.14
C MET A 1 19.17 -56.87 22.44
N GLU A 2 18.45 -55.97 23.10
CA GLU A 2 17.40 -55.16 22.49
C GLU A 2 17.92 -53.73 22.55
N ASN A 3 18.06 -53.12 21.38
CA ASN A 3 18.60 -51.78 21.22
C ASN A 3 17.53 -50.77 21.64
N TYR A 4 17.79 -50.00 22.69
CA TYR A 4 17.01 -48.83 23.05
C TYR A 4 17.44 -47.66 22.16
N GLU A 5 16.65 -47.35 21.13
CA GLU A 5 16.70 -46.05 20.47
C GLU A 5 15.79 -45.08 21.24
N PRO A 6 16.29 -43.92 21.71
CA PRO A 6 15.41 -42.90 22.27
C PRO A 6 14.56 -42.27 21.15
N ASP A 7 13.26 -42.09 21.41
CA ASP A 7 12.34 -41.39 20.52
C ASP A 7 12.88 -40.00 20.15
N PRO A 8 12.72 -39.56 18.88
CA PRO A 8 13.10 -38.20 18.50
C PRO A 8 12.29 -37.18 19.29
N PRO A 9 12.86 -36.00 19.59
CA PRO A 9 12.15 -35.00 20.39
C PRO A 9 10.85 -34.61 19.69
N ILE A 10 9.74 -34.70 20.43
CA ILE A 10 8.44 -34.19 20.03
C ILE A 10 8.59 -32.68 19.86
N PHE A 11 8.76 -32.23 18.61
CA PHE A 11 8.72 -30.81 18.29
C PHE A 11 7.27 -30.35 18.48
N ASN A 12 7.04 -29.61 19.55
CA ASN A 12 5.73 -29.08 19.90
C ASN A 12 5.30 -28.08 18.81
N MET A 13 4.47 -28.52 17.86
CA MET A 13 3.92 -27.71 16.76
C MET A 13 2.87 -26.69 17.23
N THR A 14 3.06 -26.05 18.38
CA THR A 14 2.21 -24.93 18.83
C THR A 14 2.77 -23.56 18.44
N LEU A 15 3.82 -23.50 17.63
CA LEU A 15 4.36 -22.27 17.07
C LEU A 15 4.58 -22.47 15.58
N LEU A 16 3.61 -22.05 14.76
CA LEU A 16 3.66 -21.70 13.33
C LEU A 16 2.30 -22.00 12.69
N ASN A 17 1.27 -21.27 13.08
CA ASN A 17 0.07 -21.17 12.24
C ASN A 17 -0.43 -19.73 12.17
N TYR A 18 0.51 -18.80 11.90
CA TYR A 18 0.16 -17.53 11.28
C TYR A 18 0.37 -17.66 9.77
N SER A 19 -0.33 -18.61 9.16
CA SER A 19 -0.66 -18.45 7.74
C SER A 19 -1.78 -17.41 7.72
N SER A 20 -1.44 -16.12 7.65
CA SER A 20 -2.42 -15.11 7.27
C SER A 20 -3.01 -15.57 5.94
N VAL A 21 -4.26 -16.02 5.96
CA VAL A 21 -4.95 -16.45 4.75
C VAL A 21 -4.99 -15.24 3.82
N VAL A 22 -4.28 -15.35 2.69
CA VAL A 22 -4.27 -14.31 1.66
C VAL A 22 -5.71 -14.07 1.22
N LYS A 23 -6.22 -12.86 1.45
CA LYS A 23 -7.60 -12.53 1.08
C LYS A 23 -7.66 -12.31 -0.42
N PRO A 24 -8.70 -12.81 -1.11
CA PRO A 24 -8.82 -12.65 -2.55
C PRO A 24 -9.14 -11.21 -2.95
N ARG A 25 -8.73 -10.85 -4.17
CA ARG A 25 -9.13 -9.61 -4.84
C ARG A 25 -10.64 -9.50 -4.92
N ARG A 26 -11.12 -8.25 -4.87
CA ARG A 26 -12.52 -7.92 -5.08
C ARG A 26 -12.79 -7.48 -6.50
N TYR A 27 -13.70 -8.14 -7.20
CA TYR A 27 -14.06 -7.76 -8.57
C TYR A 27 -15.35 -6.92 -8.62
N ASP A 28 -15.95 -6.62 -7.47
CA ASP A 28 -17.15 -5.80 -7.31
C ASP A 28 -16.83 -4.34 -6.94
N VAL A 29 -15.62 -3.85 -7.26
CA VAL A 29 -15.25 -2.45 -7.03
C VAL A 29 -15.92 -1.56 -8.09
N HIS A 30 -16.71 -0.59 -7.65
CA HIS A 30 -17.48 0.29 -8.53
C HIS A 30 -16.74 1.61 -8.78
N ASN A 31 -16.14 2.19 -7.73
CA ASN A 31 -15.33 3.40 -7.87
C ASN A 31 -13.92 3.01 -8.33
N LEU A 32 -13.56 3.31 -9.58
CA LEU A 32 -12.24 3.01 -10.15
C LEU A 32 -11.21 4.14 -9.96
N GLY A 33 -11.61 5.25 -9.34
CA GLY A 33 -10.78 6.44 -9.19
C GLY A 33 -10.82 7.39 -10.39
N VAL A 34 -9.97 8.40 -10.30
CA VAL A 34 -9.78 9.40 -11.36
C VAL A 34 -8.85 8.81 -12.43
N PRO A 35 -9.28 8.69 -13.70
CA PRO A 35 -8.52 7.94 -14.72
C PRO A 35 -7.09 8.43 -14.99
N SER A 36 -6.80 9.71 -14.73
CA SER A 36 -5.48 10.32 -14.94
C SER A 36 -4.58 10.30 -13.70
N MET A 37 -5.00 9.61 -12.64
CA MET A 37 -4.30 9.53 -11.37
C MET A 37 -3.96 8.08 -11.04
N PHE A 38 -3.15 7.87 -9.99
CA PHE A 38 -2.80 6.53 -9.55
C PHE A 38 -4.04 5.66 -9.28
N HIS A 39 -4.00 4.43 -9.81
CA HIS A 39 -4.90 3.35 -9.46
C HIS A 39 -4.25 1.98 -9.71
N GLY A 40 -4.46 1.01 -8.82
CA GLY A 40 -4.06 -0.38 -9.04
C GLY A 40 -4.04 -1.25 -7.79
N TRP A 41 -3.55 -2.47 -7.98
CA TRP A 41 -3.52 -3.51 -6.96
C TRP A 41 -2.21 -3.46 -6.17
N VAL A 42 -2.32 -3.47 -4.84
CA VAL A 42 -1.22 -3.29 -3.88
C VAL A 42 -1.47 -4.10 -2.61
N ASP A 43 -0.49 -4.21 -1.72
CA ASP A 43 -0.65 -4.87 -0.42
C ASP A 43 -0.61 -3.89 0.74
N VAL A 44 -1.71 -3.15 0.97
CA VAL A 44 -1.82 -2.26 2.15
C VAL A 44 -2.22 -3.03 3.41
N GLN A 45 -2.66 -4.28 3.27
CA GLN A 45 -3.01 -5.14 4.40
C GLN A 45 -1.80 -5.88 5.01
N GLY A 46 -0.70 -5.98 4.29
CA GLY A 46 0.51 -6.71 4.68
C GLY A 46 0.32 -8.23 4.69
N GLN A 47 -0.47 -8.73 3.74
CA GLN A 47 -0.77 -10.16 3.60
C GLN A 47 0.18 -10.93 2.67
N GLY A 48 1.19 -10.24 2.12
CA GLY A 48 2.13 -10.74 1.12
C GLY A 48 1.52 -10.90 -0.28
N ALA A 49 0.45 -10.15 -0.59
CA ALA A 49 -0.20 -10.21 -1.89
C ALA A 49 -0.93 -8.92 -2.24
N ALA A 50 -0.61 -8.39 -3.43
CA ALA A 50 -1.23 -7.21 -4.01
C ALA A 50 -2.70 -7.45 -4.42
N ASN A 51 -3.59 -7.49 -3.43
CA ASN A 51 -5.02 -7.76 -3.60
C ASN A 51 -5.93 -6.65 -3.09
N ASP A 52 -5.38 -5.55 -2.59
CA ASP A 52 -6.13 -4.34 -2.25
C ASP A 52 -6.11 -3.40 -3.46
N TYR A 53 -7.27 -2.89 -3.87
CA TYR A 53 -7.35 -1.98 -5.00
C TYR A 53 -7.33 -0.53 -4.51
N CYS A 54 -6.18 0.13 -4.62
CA CYS A 54 -5.97 1.51 -4.21
C CYS A 54 -6.06 2.45 -5.41
N ARG A 55 -6.66 3.63 -5.20
CA ARG A 55 -6.77 4.68 -6.22
C ARG A 55 -6.91 6.06 -5.62
N VAL A 56 -6.56 7.07 -6.40
CA VAL A 56 -6.93 8.45 -6.12
C VAL A 56 -8.38 8.67 -6.54
N VAL A 57 -9.19 9.20 -5.63
CA VAL A 57 -10.60 9.58 -5.85
C VAL A 57 -10.78 11.06 -5.57
N THR A 58 -11.92 11.62 -5.98
CA THR A 58 -12.36 12.94 -5.53
C THR A 58 -13.02 12.84 -4.16
N ASN A 59 -12.71 13.78 -3.27
CA ASN A 59 -13.39 13.92 -1.98
C ASN A 59 -14.64 14.81 -2.12
N SER A 60 -15.46 14.87 -1.06
CA SER A 60 -16.72 15.61 -1.06
C SER A 60 -16.57 17.14 -1.22
N THR A 61 -15.36 17.67 -1.04
CA THR A 61 -15.06 19.11 -1.19
C THR A 61 -14.33 19.42 -2.49
N GLY A 62 -14.23 18.46 -3.42
CA GLY A 62 -13.58 18.64 -4.74
C GLY A 62 -12.05 18.51 -4.74
N GLY A 63 -11.44 18.16 -3.60
CA GLY A 63 -10.03 17.77 -3.53
C GLY A 63 -9.82 16.29 -3.88
N TYR A 64 -8.58 15.83 -3.77
CA TYR A 64 -8.23 14.42 -3.93
C TYR A 64 -8.13 13.69 -2.59
N LEU A 65 -8.19 12.36 -2.65
CA LEU A 65 -8.00 11.44 -1.55
C LEU A 65 -7.42 10.13 -2.11
N LEU A 66 -6.45 9.52 -1.43
CA LEU A 66 -6.08 8.13 -1.72
C LEU A 66 -7.00 7.20 -0.95
N SER A 67 -7.58 6.23 -1.65
CA SER A 67 -8.52 5.28 -1.06
C SER A 67 -8.36 3.89 -1.62
N CYS A 68 -8.47 2.87 -0.76
CA CYS A 68 -8.41 1.47 -1.17
C CYS A 68 -9.70 0.72 -0.87
N SER A 69 -10.03 -0.20 -1.75
CA SER A 69 -11.00 -1.28 -1.57
C SER A 69 -10.24 -2.51 -1.05
N LEU A 70 -10.36 -2.78 0.26
CA LEU A 70 -9.61 -3.87 0.89
C LEU A 70 -10.05 -5.27 0.45
N ALA A 71 -9.08 -6.16 0.25
CA ALA A 71 -9.30 -7.56 -0.06
C ALA A 71 -10.17 -8.24 1.02
N GLY A 72 -11.05 -9.14 0.58
CA GLY A 72 -11.95 -9.89 1.45
C GLY A 72 -13.09 -9.11 2.11
N MET A 73 -13.29 -7.82 1.84
CA MET A 73 -14.43 -7.04 2.38
C MET A 73 -15.51 -6.78 1.32
N GLY A 74 -16.76 -7.23 1.47
CA GLY A 74 -17.78 -7.08 0.40
C GLY A 74 -18.63 -5.80 0.44
N GLY A 75 -19.21 -5.43 -0.72
CA GLY A 75 -20.32 -4.48 -0.85
C GLY A 75 -19.92 -3.02 -1.10
N SER A 76 -20.78 -2.22 -1.74
CA SER A 76 -20.46 -0.86 -2.22
C SER A 76 -20.00 0.12 -1.13
N GLN A 77 -20.40 -0.10 0.14
CA GLN A 77 -19.94 0.73 1.27
C GLN A 77 -18.45 0.51 1.60
N SER A 78 -17.87 -0.60 1.15
CA SER A 78 -16.47 -0.97 1.40
C SER A 78 -15.51 -0.50 0.30
N ASP A 79 -15.99 0.29 -0.66
CA ASP A 79 -15.14 0.80 -1.75
C ASP A 79 -14.19 1.91 -1.28
N LEU A 80 -14.55 2.68 -0.26
CA LEU A 80 -13.79 3.84 0.22
C LEU A 80 -13.45 3.74 1.72
N ASN A 81 -12.96 2.58 2.16
CA ASN A 81 -12.82 2.25 3.57
C ASN A 81 -11.39 2.36 4.13
N TYR A 82 -10.38 2.47 3.26
CA TYR A 82 -8.99 2.63 3.66
C TYR A 82 -8.42 3.90 3.02
N ASN A 83 -8.46 5.00 3.77
CA ASN A 83 -8.29 6.34 3.21
C ASN A 83 -7.00 6.99 3.71
N SER A 84 -6.46 7.92 2.93
CA SER A 84 -5.49 8.88 3.44
C SER A 84 -6.14 9.79 4.47
N THR A 85 -5.43 10.03 5.56
CA THR A 85 -5.87 10.93 6.63
C THR A 85 -5.29 12.34 6.45
N GLY A 86 -5.97 13.35 7.00
CA GLY A 86 -5.57 14.76 6.90
C GLY A 86 -6.56 15.65 6.14
N SER A 87 -6.35 16.97 6.23
CA SER A 87 -7.21 17.98 5.58
C SER A 87 -6.87 18.22 4.12
N TRP A 88 -5.67 17.83 3.68
CA TRP A 88 -5.19 17.99 2.32
C TRP A 88 -4.40 16.76 1.89
N PHE A 89 -4.69 16.26 0.70
CA PHE A 89 -3.93 15.20 0.05
C PHE A 89 -3.31 15.76 -1.23
N ASP A 90 -1.99 15.96 -1.18
CA ASP A 90 -1.21 16.19 -2.39
C ASP A 90 -1.02 14.84 -3.08
N ALA A 91 -1.58 14.64 -4.28
CA ALA A 91 -1.38 13.42 -5.05
C ALA A 91 0.05 13.33 -5.61
N GLY A 92 0.79 14.43 -5.69
CA GLY A 92 2.07 14.51 -6.37
C GLY A 92 1.95 14.70 -7.89
N HIS A 93 3.10 14.82 -8.53
CA HIS A 93 3.20 15.02 -9.98
C HIS A 93 2.69 13.80 -10.75
N VAL A 94 2.06 14.07 -11.89
CA VAL A 94 1.53 13.04 -12.78
C VAL A 94 2.62 12.03 -13.16
N ASP A 95 2.26 10.74 -13.15
CA ASP A 95 3.10 9.60 -13.50
C ASP A 95 4.35 9.38 -12.63
N THR A 96 4.37 9.96 -11.42
CA THR A 96 5.47 9.77 -10.44
C THR A 96 5.13 8.85 -9.27
N TRP A 97 3.91 8.30 -9.28
CA TRP A 97 3.39 7.50 -8.17
C TRP A 97 3.91 6.07 -8.20
N TYR A 98 4.17 5.53 -7.02
CA TYR A 98 4.44 4.11 -6.86
C TYR A 98 4.12 3.64 -5.44
N MET A 99 3.95 2.33 -5.31
CA MET A 99 3.60 1.66 -4.06
C MET A 99 4.74 0.73 -3.64
N MET A 100 5.22 0.89 -2.40
CA MET A 100 6.34 0.13 -1.85
C MET A 100 6.34 0.23 -0.33
N ASP A 101 6.59 -0.89 0.36
CA ASP A 101 6.94 -0.88 1.79
C ASP A 101 8.29 -0.17 1.99
N VAL A 102 8.26 1.10 2.38
CA VAL A 102 9.48 1.91 2.57
C VAL A 102 9.93 1.95 4.03
N ASN A 103 9.10 1.50 4.96
CA ASN A 103 9.37 1.55 6.41
C ASN A 103 9.62 0.15 7.03
N GLY A 104 9.43 -0.93 6.27
CA GLY A 104 9.63 -2.31 6.69
C GLY A 104 8.48 -2.91 7.50
N ASP A 105 7.28 -2.33 7.46
CA ASP A 105 6.11 -2.81 8.19
C ASP A 105 5.26 -3.83 7.40
N ARG A 106 5.73 -4.19 6.20
CA ARG A 106 5.12 -5.12 5.25
C ARG A 106 3.90 -4.58 4.53
N ARG A 107 3.58 -3.29 4.63
CA ARG A 107 2.48 -2.67 3.89
C ARG A 107 3.03 -1.76 2.82
N ASP A 108 2.45 -1.81 1.63
CA ASP A 108 2.85 -0.90 0.56
C ASP A 108 2.45 0.54 0.88
N ASP A 109 3.43 1.44 0.93
CA ASP A 109 3.24 2.87 1.15
C ASP A 109 3.06 3.63 -0.17
N TYR A 110 2.28 4.72 -0.15
CA TYR A 110 2.04 5.53 -1.34
C TYR A 110 3.08 6.62 -1.52
N CYS A 111 4.02 6.37 -2.41
CA CYS A 111 5.09 7.29 -2.73
C CYS A 111 4.81 8.07 -4.00
N ARG A 112 5.22 9.35 -3.99
CA ARG A 112 5.06 10.25 -5.12
C ARG A 112 6.10 11.34 -5.13
N CYS A 113 6.28 11.96 -6.29
CA CYS A 113 7.07 13.17 -6.39
C CYS A 113 6.23 14.40 -6.00
N THR A 114 6.70 15.21 -5.08
CA THR A 114 6.04 16.46 -4.65
C THR A 114 7.02 17.63 -4.68
N GLY A 115 6.49 18.84 -4.43
CA GLY A 115 7.27 20.07 -4.43
C GLY A 115 7.41 20.73 -5.80
N CYS A 116 8.09 21.89 -5.82
CA CYS A 116 8.24 22.72 -7.02
C CYS A 116 9.48 22.31 -7.83
N ILE A 117 9.38 22.32 -9.16
CA ILE A 117 10.54 22.04 -10.04
C ILE A 117 11.52 23.23 -10.00
N PRO A 118 12.85 22.99 -9.89
CA PRO A 118 13.54 21.69 -9.88
C PRO A 118 13.67 21.03 -8.50
N ALA A 119 13.33 21.73 -7.42
CA ALA A 119 13.42 21.28 -6.02
C ALA A 119 12.29 20.32 -5.63
N THR A 120 12.24 19.17 -6.30
CA THR A 120 11.26 18.11 -6.01
C THR A 120 11.82 17.08 -5.04
N ARG A 121 10.94 16.45 -4.25
CA ARG A 121 11.28 15.37 -3.32
C ARG A 121 10.31 14.20 -3.48
N VAL A 122 10.76 13.02 -3.13
CA VAL A 122 9.85 11.89 -2.96
C VAL A 122 9.24 11.99 -1.57
N SER A 123 7.91 11.82 -1.49
CA SER A 123 7.17 11.76 -0.24
C SER A 123 6.27 10.52 -0.24
N CYS A 124 6.46 9.67 0.76
CA CYS A 124 5.73 8.42 0.93
C CYS A 124 4.73 8.54 2.07
N LEU A 125 3.44 8.39 1.77
CA LEU A 125 2.37 8.36 2.74
C LEU A 125 2.24 6.94 3.31
N LEU A 126 2.49 6.78 4.61
CA LEU A 126 2.66 5.46 5.20
C LEU A 126 1.33 4.73 5.39
N ALA A 127 1.24 3.48 4.95
CA ALA A 127 0.11 2.59 5.20
C ALA A 127 0.08 2.17 6.68
N GLY A 128 -1.06 2.32 7.34
CA GLY A 128 -1.29 1.88 8.73
C GLY A 128 -2.42 0.86 8.82
N GLU A 129 -2.76 0.42 10.04
CA GLU A 129 -3.88 -0.53 10.22
C GLU A 129 -5.25 0.07 9.87
N GLY A 130 -5.41 1.39 10.03
CA GLY A 130 -6.67 2.11 9.83
C GLY A 130 -6.75 3.00 8.59
N GLY A 131 -5.75 2.94 7.71
CA GLY A 131 -5.63 3.85 6.56
C GLY A 131 -4.21 4.39 6.41
N PHE A 132 -4.01 5.30 5.46
CA PHE A 132 -2.71 5.96 5.31
C PHE A 132 -2.57 7.10 6.33
N LYS A 133 -1.44 7.10 7.03
CA LYS A 133 -1.08 8.07 8.08
C LYS A 133 -0.73 9.42 7.46
N THR A 134 -0.87 10.49 8.24
CA THR A 134 -0.38 11.83 7.84
C THR A 134 1.14 11.93 7.81
N GLU A 135 1.82 11.06 8.55
CA GLU A 135 3.29 10.97 8.55
C GLU A 135 3.78 10.55 7.18
N THR A 136 4.80 11.25 6.69
CA THR A 136 5.46 10.90 5.44
C THR A 136 6.93 10.58 5.66
N LEU A 137 7.43 9.59 4.93
CA LEU A 137 8.86 9.39 4.76
C LEU A 137 9.30 10.13 3.49
N ASP A 138 10.05 11.21 3.68
CA ASP A 138 10.48 12.09 2.60
C ASP A 138 11.98 11.92 2.33
N TYR A 139 12.38 11.89 1.05
CA TYR A 139 13.79 11.87 0.67
C TYR A 139 14.04 12.65 -0.64
N GLU A 140 15.25 13.23 -0.75
CA GLU A 140 15.65 14.00 -1.92
C GLU A 140 16.28 13.12 -3.01
N PRO A 141 15.68 13.05 -4.21
CA PRO A 141 16.24 12.32 -5.33
C PRO A 141 17.39 13.12 -5.97
N GLN A 142 18.62 12.61 -5.86
CA GLN A 142 19.83 13.18 -6.45
C GLN A 142 20.31 12.35 -7.65
N PRO A 143 20.77 12.95 -8.78
CA PRO A 143 20.61 14.34 -9.21
C PRO A 143 19.32 14.56 -10.04
N GLY A 144 18.79 15.79 -10.00
CA GLY A 144 17.79 16.29 -10.96
C GLY A 144 16.32 16.17 -10.54
N GLY A 145 16.02 15.85 -9.29
CA GLY A 145 14.63 15.73 -8.82
C GLY A 145 13.96 14.39 -9.21
N CYS A 146 12.74 14.17 -8.72
CA CYS A 146 11.94 12.99 -9.06
C CYS A 146 10.98 13.21 -10.23
N HIS A 147 10.76 14.46 -10.66
CA HIS A 147 9.70 14.77 -11.62
C HIS A 147 9.90 14.12 -12.99
N TYR A 148 11.15 14.00 -13.45
CA TYR A 148 11.49 13.41 -14.74
C TYR A 148 11.75 11.90 -14.68
N ARG A 149 11.49 11.27 -13.52
CA ARG A 149 11.74 9.84 -13.32
C ARG A 149 10.46 9.08 -13.56
N THR A 150 10.43 8.28 -14.61
CA THR A 150 9.39 7.25 -14.78
C THR A 150 9.64 6.13 -13.78
N VAL A 151 8.62 5.78 -13.02
CA VAL A 151 8.65 4.69 -12.05
C VAL A 151 7.58 3.67 -12.40
N ASN A 152 7.83 2.39 -12.14
CA ASN A 152 6.76 1.40 -12.17
C ASN A 152 5.87 1.62 -10.94
N PRO A 153 4.56 1.89 -11.10
CA PRO A 153 3.71 2.18 -9.96
C PRO A 153 3.51 0.99 -8.99
N PHE A 154 3.92 -0.23 -9.38
CA PHE A 154 3.66 -1.47 -8.64
C PHE A 154 4.96 -2.16 -8.20
N PHE A 155 5.88 -1.42 -7.57
CA PHE A 155 7.14 -1.98 -7.05
C PHE A 155 6.99 -2.84 -5.78
N GLY A 156 5.82 -2.84 -5.13
CA GLY A 156 5.47 -3.65 -3.96
C GLY A 156 5.31 -5.15 -4.22
N ARG A 157 5.53 -5.98 -3.20
CA ARG A 157 5.40 -7.45 -3.25
C ARG A 157 4.39 -7.94 -2.22
#